data_AF-A0A357G7Z5-F1
#
_entry.id   AF-A0A357G7Z5-F1
#
_cell.length_a   1.000
_cell.length_b   1.000
_cell.length_c   1.000
_cell.angle_alpha   90.00
_cell.angle_beta   90.00
_cell.angle_gamma   90.00
#
_symmetry.space_group_name_H-M   'P 1'
#
loop_
_entity.id
_entity.type
_entity.pdbx_description
1 polymer ?
#
loop_
_entity_poly.entity_id
_entity_poly.type
_entity_poly.pdbx_seq_one_letter_code
_entity_poly.pdbx_strand_id
1 'polypeptide(L)'
;MLNIQNILNNAQFAINHIDDVLARKLLKEIEIILSDKSNVLDQEILKKLQSTRLKLRIVNFPNLSDEDAQDVMKNYYMYSYDLEVPMDNRITAKLFLIPEIPRDQLRKKLKEALLQNQQKLGNFSVRQWISEFEKIYNIKTRNLSAAASFSIEHPQAKMLSPIDREKLKELLYTYDYLLVTTLPATGPILDEMLEAAENFGRYGSSSDEQKTYTEKSHNNISEYVFESVDFQGKKTENIVKMSLNLALKNFPNLGEQLITSAPLKLKYFSEMAKPSVKNWIADYHSAIGVGKHTTMERGNFIFHSENAKSLSSTDRRKLAEVLKSLDDDMELEIDSAGQKIIFSVAQEREMDNISAKNNPVIERGDNSPNKNKIFEEPKKTLFYSQEKYEIPKSNIEKPIVSSIGWNPAQSVKKRMLEESGPVAIKAPTTVEEKSPQEIGRVRFSSPQQLPAEKESIATEKNEIKKSPDVIKKEEDKNISQNRPHISKPVYKISPMGFSSKSDSLDFGKQYKFQTGKSDDSISSGNIVDLRK
;
A
#
# COMPACT_ATOMS: atom_id res chain seq x y z
N MET A 1 -27.33 -27.51 -16.80
CA MET A 1 -25.88 -27.61 -16.45
C MET A 1 -25.06 -26.40 -16.89
N LEU A 2 -25.31 -25.79 -18.06
CA LEU A 2 -24.51 -24.66 -18.60
C LEU A 2 -24.27 -23.48 -17.62
N ASN A 3 -25.20 -23.19 -16.70
CA ASN A 3 -25.03 -22.10 -15.74
C ASN A 3 -23.96 -22.38 -14.66
N ILE A 4 -23.86 -23.61 -14.14
CA ILE A 4 -22.93 -23.95 -13.04
C ILE A 4 -21.47 -23.82 -13.50
N GLN A 5 -21.15 -24.26 -14.71
CA GLN A 5 -19.79 -24.16 -15.22
C GLN A 5 -19.35 -22.70 -15.39
N ASN A 6 -20.27 -21.81 -15.81
CA ASN A 6 -20.00 -20.38 -15.91
C ASN A 6 -19.72 -19.77 -14.52
N ILE A 7 -20.53 -20.11 -13.51
CA ILE A 7 -20.31 -19.67 -12.12
C ILE A 7 -18.95 -20.14 -11.61
N LEU A 8 -18.58 -21.40 -11.85
CA LEU A 8 -17.28 -21.94 -11.43
C LEU A 8 -16.11 -21.24 -12.14
N ASN A 9 -16.24 -20.94 -13.44
CA ASN A 9 -15.23 -20.20 -14.19
C ASN A 9 -15.06 -18.76 -13.66
N ASN A 10 -16.17 -18.06 -13.42
CA ASN A 10 -16.17 -16.72 -12.85
C ASN A 10 -15.61 -16.70 -11.42
N ALA A 11 -15.91 -17.75 -10.63
CA ALA A 11 -15.36 -17.88 -9.29
C ALA A 11 -13.86 -18.08 -9.32
N GLN A 12 -13.36 -18.91 -10.24
CA GLN A 12 -11.92 -19.06 -10.43
C GLN A 12 -11.26 -17.75 -10.86
N PHE A 13 -11.91 -16.97 -11.73
CA PHE A 13 -11.46 -15.64 -12.10
C PHE A 13 -11.40 -14.71 -10.89
N ALA A 14 -12.45 -14.63 -10.08
CA ALA A 14 -12.51 -13.81 -8.87
C ALA A 14 -11.41 -14.21 -7.86
N ILE A 15 -11.17 -15.50 -7.69
CA ILE A 15 -10.12 -16.02 -6.80
C ILE A 15 -8.73 -15.60 -7.30
N ASN A 16 -8.43 -15.80 -8.58
CA ASN A 16 -7.11 -15.49 -9.15
C ASN A 16 -6.78 -13.99 -9.10
N HIS A 17 -7.79 -13.11 -9.18
CA HIS A 17 -7.61 -11.66 -9.14
C HIS A 17 -7.91 -11.07 -7.76
N ILE A 18 -8.25 -11.92 -6.79
CA ILE A 18 -8.63 -11.55 -5.42
C ILE A 18 -9.71 -10.45 -5.39
N ASP A 19 -10.67 -10.54 -6.30
CA ASP A 19 -11.80 -9.61 -6.48
C ASP A 19 -12.90 -9.93 -5.46
N ASP A 20 -12.99 -9.13 -4.40
CA ASP A 20 -13.93 -9.34 -3.30
C ASP A 20 -15.37 -8.99 -3.69
N VAL A 21 -15.58 -8.01 -4.56
CA VAL A 21 -16.91 -7.62 -5.03
C VAL A 21 -17.55 -8.74 -5.84
N LEU A 22 -16.81 -9.28 -6.82
CA LEU A 22 -17.27 -10.41 -7.60
C LEU A 22 -17.39 -11.67 -6.75
N ALA A 23 -16.46 -11.90 -5.81
CA ALA A 23 -16.54 -13.03 -4.91
C ALA A 23 -17.79 -12.99 -4.02
N ARG A 24 -18.19 -11.82 -3.51
CA ARG A 24 -19.44 -11.66 -2.74
C ARG A 24 -20.67 -12.04 -3.54
N LYS A 25 -20.74 -11.61 -4.81
CA LYS A 25 -21.86 -11.95 -5.70
C LYS A 25 -21.93 -13.45 -5.95
N LEU A 26 -20.81 -14.06 -6.31
CA LEU A 26 -20.74 -15.49 -6.62
C LEU A 26 -20.97 -16.38 -5.40
N LEU A 27 -20.59 -15.92 -4.20
CA LEU A 27 -20.94 -16.63 -2.95
C LEU A 27 -22.45 -16.78 -2.79
N LYS A 28 -23.21 -15.70 -2.97
CA LYS A 28 -24.68 -15.74 -2.89
C LYS A 28 -25.28 -16.68 -3.92
N GLU A 29 -24.80 -16.63 -5.16
CA GLU A 29 -25.27 -17.52 -6.23
C GLU A 29 -24.98 -19.00 -5.92
N ILE A 30 -23.79 -19.32 -5.41
CA ILE A 30 -23.41 -20.67 -5.01
C ILE A 30 -24.26 -21.13 -3.81
N GLU A 31 -24.52 -20.27 -2.83
CA GLU A 31 -25.35 -20.60 -1.67
C GLU A 31 -26.80 -20.93 -2.07
N ILE A 32 -27.39 -20.16 -2.98
CA ILE A 32 -28.73 -20.45 -3.55
C ILE A 32 -28.73 -21.81 -4.26
N ILE A 33 -27.68 -22.11 -5.04
CA ILE A 33 -27.57 -23.41 -5.72
C ILE A 33 -27.47 -24.56 -4.71
N LEU A 34 -26.69 -24.37 -3.65
CA LEU A 34 -26.49 -25.38 -2.60
C LEU A 34 -27.75 -25.57 -1.74
N SER A 35 -28.55 -24.53 -1.48
CA SER A 35 -29.82 -24.67 -0.75
C SER A 35 -30.88 -25.37 -1.59
N ASP A 36 -31.03 -24.97 -2.84
CA ASP A 36 -32.20 -25.36 -3.65
C ASP A 36 -32.03 -26.71 -4.34
N LYS A 37 -30.79 -27.09 -4.65
CA LYS A 37 -30.50 -28.21 -5.58
C LYS A 37 -29.52 -29.24 -5.04
N SER A 38 -29.16 -29.20 -3.76
CA SER A 38 -28.17 -30.12 -3.16
C SER A 38 -28.46 -31.61 -3.45
N ASN A 39 -29.72 -32.02 -3.45
CA ASN A 39 -30.12 -33.42 -3.67
C ASN A 39 -30.06 -33.88 -5.14
N VAL A 40 -30.01 -32.95 -6.10
CA VAL A 40 -30.05 -33.25 -7.55
C VAL A 40 -28.67 -33.15 -8.19
N LEU A 41 -27.73 -32.49 -7.54
CA LEU A 41 -26.38 -32.30 -8.05
C LEU A 41 -25.56 -33.57 -7.94
N ASP A 42 -24.76 -33.81 -8.98
CA ASP A 42 -23.71 -34.83 -8.93
C ASP A 42 -22.74 -34.55 -7.76
N GLN A 43 -22.27 -35.62 -7.09
CA GLN A 43 -21.43 -35.50 -5.90
C GLN A 43 -20.10 -34.77 -6.19
N GLU A 44 -19.53 -34.93 -7.38
CA GLU A 44 -18.30 -34.25 -7.77
C GLU A 44 -18.54 -32.74 -7.92
N ILE A 45 -19.64 -32.36 -8.57
CA ILE A 45 -20.04 -30.96 -8.72
C ILE A 45 -20.31 -30.33 -7.36
N LEU A 46 -20.99 -31.05 -6.46
CA LEU A 46 -21.27 -30.59 -5.11
C LEU A 46 -19.97 -30.30 -4.33
N LYS A 47 -19.01 -31.23 -4.36
CA LYS A 47 -17.69 -31.03 -3.74
C LYS A 47 -16.96 -29.82 -4.33
N LYS A 48 -17.01 -29.65 -5.65
CA LYS A 48 -16.37 -28.51 -6.34
C LYS A 48 -17.01 -27.19 -5.95
N LEU A 49 -18.35 -27.11 -5.86
CA LEU A 49 -19.06 -25.92 -5.41
C LEU A 49 -18.74 -25.60 -3.95
N GLN A 50 -18.71 -26.58 -3.06
CA GLN A 50 -18.36 -26.39 -1.66
C GLN A 50 -16.91 -25.88 -1.50
N SER A 51 -15.96 -26.49 -2.22
CA SER A 51 -14.57 -26.03 -2.24
C SER A 51 -14.46 -24.60 -2.78
N THR A 52 -15.18 -24.28 -3.86
CA THR A 52 -15.20 -22.94 -4.46
C THR A 52 -15.81 -21.91 -3.50
N ARG A 53 -16.93 -22.25 -2.84
CA ARG A 53 -17.55 -21.41 -1.80
C ARG A 53 -16.55 -21.07 -0.70
N LEU A 54 -15.80 -22.05 -0.21
CA LEU A 54 -14.78 -21.81 0.81
C LEU A 54 -13.71 -20.83 0.34
N LYS A 55 -13.16 -21.03 -0.86
CA LYS A 55 -12.14 -20.15 -1.43
C LYS A 55 -12.65 -18.71 -1.59
N LEU A 56 -13.88 -18.56 -2.08
CA LEU A 56 -14.50 -17.24 -2.20
C LEU A 56 -14.77 -16.58 -0.85
N ARG A 57 -15.08 -17.32 0.23
CA ARG A 57 -15.18 -16.75 1.59
C ARG A 57 -13.87 -16.12 2.02
N ILE A 58 -12.73 -16.76 1.73
CA ILE A 58 -11.40 -16.22 2.05
C ILE A 58 -11.12 -14.93 1.25
N VAL A 59 -11.41 -14.93 -0.05
CA VAL A 59 -11.25 -13.75 -0.91
C VAL A 59 -12.15 -12.59 -0.46
N ASN A 60 -13.40 -12.90 -0.14
CA ASN A 60 -14.42 -11.95 0.31
C ASN A 60 -14.40 -11.70 1.83
N PHE A 61 -13.30 -12.05 2.53
CA PHE A 61 -13.22 -11.93 3.99
C PHE A 61 -13.66 -10.56 4.56
N PRO A 62 -13.31 -9.40 3.93
CA PRO A 62 -13.72 -8.09 4.44
C PRO A 62 -15.24 -7.91 4.59
N ASN A 63 -16.02 -8.58 3.75
CA ASN A 63 -17.47 -8.44 3.68
C ASN A 63 -18.23 -9.61 4.33
N LEU A 64 -17.54 -10.53 5.00
CA LEU A 64 -18.16 -11.62 5.74
C LEU A 64 -18.83 -11.10 7.02
N SER A 65 -19.85 -11.83 7.49
CA SER A 65 -20.35 -11.66 8.87
C SER A 65 -19.24 -11.97 9.89
N ASP A 66 -19.42 -11.53 11.12
CA ASP A 66 -18.43 -11.76 12.17
C ASP A 66 -18.33 -13.24 12.53
N GLU A 67 -19.43 -13.99 12.46
CA GLU A 67 -19.46 -15.44 12.65
C GLU A 67 -18.72 -16.16 11.53
N ASP A 68 -18.97 -15.77 10.27
CA ASP A 68 -18.28 -16.37 9.12
C ASP A 68 -16.79 -16.05 9.11
N ALA A 69 -16.40 -14.83 9.48
CA ALA A 69 -15.01 -14.45 9.60
C ALA A 69 -14.30 -15.26 10.70
N GLN A 70 -14.95 -15.46 11.86
CA GLN A 70 -14.43 -16.34 12.92
C GLN A 70 -14.29 -17.79 12.43
N ASP A 71 -15.28 -18.32 11.71
CA ASP A 71 -15.21 -19.66 11.13
C ASP A 71 -14.02 -19.80 10.16
N VAL A 72 -13.81 -18.81 9.28
CA VAL A 72 -12.64 -18.78 8.39
C VAL A 72 -11.34 -18.76 9.19
N MET A 73 -11.20 -17.89 10.20
CA MET A 73 -10.00 -17.82 11.04
C MET A 73 -9.74 -19.12 11.81
N LYS A 74 -10.79 -19.77 12.29
CA LYS A 74 -10.71 -21.00 13.09
C LYS A 74 -10.42 -22.24 12.28
N ASN A 75 -11.05 -22.39 11.13
CA ASN A 75 -11.05 -23.67 10.40
C ASN A 75 -10.26 -23.61 9.08
N TYR A 76 -10.07 -22.42 8.52
CA TYR A 76 -9.65 -22.27 7.12
C TYR A 76 -8.55 -21.25 6.87
N TYR A 77 -7.98 -20.62 7.90
CA TYR A 77 -6.91 -19.62 7.79
C TYR A 77 -5.77 -20.05 6.86
N MET A 78 -5.26 -21.30 6.99
CA MET A 78 -4.12 -21.76 6.20
C MET A 78 -4.39 -21.87 4.69
N TYR A 79 -5.66 -21.97 4.28
CA TYR A 79 -6.01 -21.98 2.86
C TYR A 79 -5.76 -20.63 2.19
N SER A 80 -5.62 -19.53 2.95
CA SER A 80 -5.26 -18.22 2.39
C SER A 80 -3.91 -18.25 1.68
N TYR A 81 -2.93 -18.98 2.23
CA TYR A 81 -1.60 -19.12 1.63
C TYR A 81 -1.62 -19.93 0.34
N ASP A 82 -2.48 -20.95 0.24
CA ASP A 82 -2.62 -21.75 -0.99
C ASP A 82 -3.31 -20.97 -2.12
N LEU A 83 -4.02 -19.90 -1.75
CA LEU A 83 -4.69 -18.98 -2.66
C LEU A 83 -3.88 -17.69 -2.89
N GLU A 84 -2.72 -17.54 -2.25
CA GLU A 84 -1.91 -16.32 -2.27
C GLU A 84 -2.69 -15.06 -1.84
N VAL A 85 -3.65 -15.22 -0.92
CA VAL A 85 -4.46 -14.12 -0.40
C VAL A 85 -3.77 -13.51 0.83
N PRO A 86 -3.36 -12.23 0.79
CA PRO A 86 -2.73 -11.56 1.93
C PRO A 86 -3.78 -11.30 3.02
N MET A 87 -3.85 -12.21 3.99
CA MET A 87 -4.92 -12.25 4.98
C MET A 87 -4.88 -11.05 5.95
N ASP A 88 -3.68 -10.56 6.25
CA ASP A 88 -3.44 -9.34 7.02
C ASP A 88 -4.16 -8.11 6.43
N ASN A 89 -4.07 -7.93 5.11
CA ASN A 89 -4.75 -6.86 4.38
C ASN A 89 -6.26 -7.03 4.44
N ARG A 90 -6.75 -8.28 4.32
CA ARG A 90 -8.18 -8.59 4.38
C ARG A 90 -8.78 -8.34 5.77
N ILE A 91 -8.06 -8.72 6.82
CA ILE A 91 -8.45 -8.45 8.21
C ILE A 91 -8.42 -6.94 8.47
N THR A 92 -7.38 -6.24 8.01
CA THR A 92 -7.28 -4.78 8.12
C THR A 92 -8.47 -4.09 7.47
N ALA A 93 -8.84 -4.49 6.24
CA ALA A 93 -9.99 -3.93 5.54
C ALA A 93 -11.31 -4.17 6.28
N LYS A 94 -11.53 -5.38 6.84
CA LYS A 94 -12.73 -5.67 7.67
C LYS A 94 -12.82 -4.73 8.88
N LEU A 95 -11.69 -4.54 9.57
CA LEU A 95 -11.64 -3.79 10.82
C LEU A 95 -11.67 -2.28 10.62
N PHE A 96 -11.19 -1.78 9.47
CA PHE A 96 -11.12 -0.36 9.17
C PHE A 96 -12.48 0.32 9.13
N LEU A 97 -13.51 -0.40 8.67
CA LEU A 97 -14.88 0.12 8.52
C LEU A 97 -15.70 0.13 9.83
N ILE A 98 -15.16 -0.45 10.91
CA ILE A 98 -15.88 -0.66 12.17
C ILE A 98 -15.43 0.38 13.20
N PRO A 99 -16.33 1.02 13.97
CA PRO A 99 -15.95 1.92 15.07
C PRO A 99 -15.04 1.25 16.11
N GLU A 100 -14.27 2.02 16.89
CA GLU A 100 -13.19 1.52 17.76
C GLU A 100 -13.62 0.40 18.74
N ILE A 101 -14.69 0.59 19.50
CA ILE A 101 -15.17 -0.41 20.48
C ILE A 101 -15.58 -1.73 19.80
N PRO A 102 -16.54 -1.75 18.85
CA PRO A 102 -16.91 -3.00 18.17
C PRO A 102 -15.75 -3.61 17.36
N ARG A 103 -14.82 -2.79 16.88
CA ARG A 103 -13.60 -3.25 16.18
C ARG A 103 -12.71 -4.07 17.12
N ASP A 104 -12.47 -3.58 18.33
CA ASP A 104 -11.66 -4.29 19.32
C ASP A 104 -12.36 -5.57 19.82
N GLN A 105 -13.70 -5.56 19.96
CA GLN A 105 -14.48 -6.78 20.23
C GLN A 105 -14.30 -7.81 19.11
N LEU A 106 -14.41 -7.39 17.85
CA LEU A 106 -14.19 -8.29 16.72
C LEU A 106 -12.74 -8.79 16.67
N ARG A 107 -11.73 -7.94 16.92
CA ARG A 107 -10.32 -8.39 17.04
C ARG A 107 -10.16 -9.49 18.07
N LYS A 108 -10.76 -9.33 19.26
CA LYS A 108 -10.75 -10.35 20.32
C LYS A 108 -11.34 -11.67 19.83
N LYS A 109 -12.51 -11.63 19.17
CA LYS A 109 -13.17 -12.81 18.59
C LYS A 109 -12.31 -13.49 17.50
N LEU A 110 -11.74 -12.73 16.56
CA LEU A 110 -10.88 -13.27 15.50
C LEU A 110 -9.60 -13.89 16.07
N LYS A 111 -9.02 -13.28 17.11
CA LYS A 111 -7.86 -13.81 17.85
C LYS A 111 -8.20 -15.14 18.51
N GLU A 112 -9.30 -15.21 19.24
CA GLU A 112 -9.77 -16.44 19.90
C GLU A 112 -10.06 -17.55 18.88
N ALA A 113 -10.67 -17.21 17.75
CA ALA A 113 -10.87 -18.12 16.64
C ALA A 113 -9.54 -18.68 16.10
N LEU A 114 -8.55 -17.82 15.87
CA LEU A 114 -7.22 -18.23 15.39
C LEU A 114 -6.49 -19.11 16.42
N LEU A 115 -6.61 -18.82 17.72
CA LEU A 115 -6.09 -19.66 18.81
C LEU A 115 -6.76 -21.03 18.89
N GLN A 116 -7.95 -21.19 18.32
CA GLN A 116 -8.65 -22.48 18.23
C GLN A 116 -8.31 -23.25 16.94
N ASN A 117 -7.51 -22.67 16.04
CA ASN A 117 -7.23 -23.25 14.73
C ASN A 117 -6.32 -24.49 14.80
N GLN A 118 -6.81 -25.60 14.25
CA GLN A 118 -6.14 -26.92 14.26
C GLN A 118 -5.47 -27.30 12.93
N GLN A 119 -5.50 -26.44 11.92
CA GLN A 119 -4.79 -26.66 10.66
C GLN A 119 -3.29 -26.78 10.92
N LYS A 120 -2.62 -27.65 10.16
CA LYS A 120 -1.20 -27.97 10.33
C LYS A 120 -0.32 -27.04 9.49
N LEU A 121 0.82 -26.68 10.06
CA LEU A 121 1.94 -26.03 9.39
C LEU A 121 3.21 -26.79 9.80
N GLY A 122 3.65 -27.71 8.95
CA GLY A 122 4.59 -28.77 9.32
C GLY A 122 4.01 -29.70 10.40
N ASN A 123 4.77 -29.94 11.47
CA ASN A 123 4.38 -30.90 12.52
C ASN A 123 3.37 -30.32 13.54
N PHE A 124 3.31 -29.00 13.65
CA PHE A 124 2.52 -28.28 14.64
C PHE A 124 1.25 -27.71 14.02
N SER A 125 0.17 -27.58 14.81
CA SER A 125 -1.00 -26.80 14.39
C SER A 125 -0.78 -25.31 14.61
N VAL A 126 -1.60 -24.48 13.95
CA VAL A 126 -1.62 -23.01 14.12
C VAL A 126 -1.68 -22.63 15.61
N ARG A 127 -2.61 -23.21 16.38
CA ARG A 127 -2.70 -23.02 17.83
C ARG A 127 -1.38 -23.33 18.55
N GLN A 128 -0.73 -24.44 18.22
CA GLN A 128 0.51 -24.84 18.89
C GLN A 128 1.65 -23.89 18.55
N TRP A 129 1.76 -23.44 17.29
CA TRP A 129 2.74 -22.44 16.90
C TRP A 129 2.60 -21.13 17.67
N ILE A 130 1.37 -20.63 17.79
CA ILE A 130 1.09 -19.42 18.56
C ILE A 130 1.46 -19.62 20.04
N SER A 131 1.12 -20.77 20.63
CA SER A 131 1.47 -21.06 22.03
C SER A 131 2.99 -21.13 22.27
N GLU A 132 3.76 -21.77 21.37
CA GLU A 132 5.23 -21.78 21.48
C GLU A 132 5.84 -20.38 21.31
N PHE A 133 5.27 -19.57 20.42
CA PHE A 133 5.68 -18.18 20.25
C PHE A 133 5.47 -17.35 21.53
N GLU A 134 4.30 -17.48 22.17
CA GLU A 134 3.98 -16.77 23.41
C GLU A 134 4.84 -17.18 24.61
N LYS A 135 5.29 -18.44 24.66
CA LYS A 135 6.20 -18.91 25.72
C LYS A 135 7.56 -18.21 25.67
N ILE A 136 8.04 -17.91 24.47
CA ILE A 136 9.37 -17.30 24.26
C ILE A 136 9.28 -15.78 24.28
N TYR A 137 8.24 -15.23 23.65
CA TYR A 137 8.07 -13.80 23.45
C TYR A 137 6.87 -13.26 24.23
N ASN A 138 7.15 -12.68 25.40
CA ASN A 138 6.13 -12.03 26.22
C ASN A 138 5.44 -10.90 25.45
N ILE A 139 4.10 -10.93 25.42
CA ILE A 139 3.25 -9.97 24.70
C ILE A 139 3.58 -8.51 25.08
N LYS A 140 3.96 -8.24 26.34
CA LYS A 140 4.24 -6.89 26.82
C LYS A 140 5.59 -6.33 26.36
N THR A 141 6.53 -7.19 25.98
CA THR A 141 7.93 -6.79 25.72
C THR A 141 8.42 -7.17 24.34
N ARG A 142 7.65 -7.95 23.56
CA ARG A 142 8.06 -8.37 22.23
C ARG A 142 7.96 -7.21 21.22
N ASN A 143 8.90 -7.17 20.29
CA ASN A 143 8.98 -6.16 19.25
C ASN A 143 8.54 -6.74 17.90
N LEU A 144 8.47 -5.89 16.86
CA LEU A 144 8.09 -6.30 15.51
C LEU A 144 9.01 -7.38 14.91
N SER A 145 10.28 -7.46 15.32
CA SER A 145 11.18 -8.52 14.84
C SER A 145 10.91 -9.90 15.45
N ALA A 146 10.13 -10.00 16.54
CA ALA A 146 9.93 -11.24 17.27
C ALA A 146 9.43 -12.40 16.38
N ALA A 147 8.46 -12.14 15.50
CA ALA A 147 7.94 -13.15 14.57
C ALA A 147 9.03 -13.68 13.61
N ALA A 148 9.87 -12.78 13.07
CA ALA A 148 10.98 -13.14 12.19
C ALA A 148 12.11 -13.87 12.95
N SER A 149 12.50 -13.38 14.12
CA SER A 149 13.48 -14.05 14.98
C SER A 149 13.00 -15.45 15.39
N PHE A 150 11.72 -15.60 15.76
CA PHE A 150 11.14 -16.91 16.08
C PHE A 150 11.22 -17.87 14.89
N SER A 151 10.81 -17.44 13.69
CA SER A 151 10.82 -18.33 12.51
C SER A 151 12.23 -18.74 12.06
N ILE A 152 13.24 -17.93 12.38
CA ILE A 152 14.66 -18.20 12.07
C ILE A 152 15.33 -19.03 13.16
N GLU A 153 15.10 -18.73 14.45
CA GLU A 153 15.90 -19.23 15.56
C GLU A 153 15.30 -20.47 16.23
N HIS A 154 13.96 -20.58 16.26
CA HIS A 154 13.27 -21.65 16.98
C HIS A 154 13.59 -23.04 16.39
N PRO A 155 14.01 -24.04 17.20
CA PRO A 155 14.46 -25.34 16.69
C PRO A 155 13.46 -26.05 15.79
N GLN A 156 12.17 -26.02 16.17
CA GLN A 156 11.11 -26.64 15.35
C GLN A 156 10.80 -25.84 14.09
N ALA A 157 10.94 -24.50 14.13
CA ALA A 157 10.70 -23.66 12.96
C ALA A 157 11.80 -23.86 11.91
N LYS A 158 13.05 -24.09 12.35
CA LYS A 158 14.18 -24.43 11.45
C LYS A 158 13.97 -25.72 10.66
N MET A 159 13.13 -26.64 11.15
CA MET A 159 12.80 -27.88 10.44
C MET A 159 11.75 -27.68 9.33
N LEU A 160 11.07 -26.53 9.30
CA LEU A 160 10.11 -26.22 8.25
C LEU A 160 10.82 -25.87 6.93
N SER A 161 10.12 -26.11 5.82
CA SER A 161 10.57 -25.63 4.51
C SER A 161 10.73 -24.10 4.53
N PRO A 162 11.57 -23.50 3.66
CA PRO A 162 11.67 -22.04 3.56
C PRO A 162 10.32 -21.35 3.34
N ILE A 163 9.45 -21.96 2.53
CA ILE A 163 8.09 -21.45 2.25
C ILE A 163 7.22 -21.52 3.51
N ASP A 164 7.24 -22.64 4.24
CA ASP A 164 6.44 -22.79 5.46
C ASP A 164 6.95 -21.90 6.62
N ARG A 165 8.25 -21.60 6.66
CA ARG A 165 8.79 -20.60 7.60
C ARG A 165 8.28 -19.20 7.32
N GLU A 166 8.11 -18.85 6.05
CA GLU A 166 7.51 -17.58 5.66
C GLU A 166 6.03 -17.53 6.06
N LYS A 167 5.27 -18.59 5.78
CA LYS A 167 3.87 -18.74 6.25
C LYS A 167 3.74 -18.64 7.77
N LEU A 168 4.69 -19.22 8.51
CA LEU A 168 4.75 -19.13 9.98
C LEU A 168 5.00 -17.69 10.42
N LYS A 169 5.93 -16.99 9.78
CA LYS A 169 6.24 -15.59 10.07
C LYS A 169 5.00 -14.70 9.85
N GLU A 170 4.32 -14.84 8.72
CA GLU A 170 3.09 -14.09 8.41
C GLU A 170 1.93 -14.42 9.36
N LEU A 171 1.78 -15.69 9.76
CA LEU A 171 0.81 -16.12 10.76
C LEU A 171 1.05 -15.39 12.09
N LEU A 172 2.31 -15.33 12.55
CA LEU A 172 2.66 -14.67 13.80
C LEU A 172 2.50 -13.15 13.72
N TYR A 173 2.79 -12.53 12.57
CA TYR A 173 2.47 -11.11 12.36
C TYR A 173 0.97 -10.83 12.42
N THR A 174 0.16 -11.67 11.80
CA THR A 174 -1.30 -11.55 11.84
C THR A 174 -1.83 -11.72 13.27
N TYR A 175 -1.25 -12.65 14.04
CA TYR A 175 -1.55 -12.82 15.46
C TYR A 175 -1.23 -11.55 16.26
N ASP A 176 -0.04 -10.97 16.07
CA ASP A 176 0.36 -9.73 16.75
C ASP A 176 -0.54 -8.55 16.37
N TYR A 177 -0.94 -8.45 15.10
CA TYR A 177 -1.87 -7.43 14.64
C TYR A 177 -3.22 -7.50 15.37
N LEU A 178 -3.72 -8.71 15.65
CA LEU A 178 -4.97 -8.92 16.38
C LEU A 178 -4.88 -8.62 17.89
N LEU A 179 -3.66 -8.44 18.43
CA LEU A 179 -3.46 -8.01 19.82
C LEU A 179 -3.48 -6.49 20.00
N VAL A 180 -3.36 -5.73 18.91
CA VAL A 180 -3.41 -4.27 18.98
C VAL A 180 -4.82 -3.86 19.39
N THR A 181 -4.96 -3.16 20.51
CA THR A 181 -6.19 -2.45 20.89
C THR A 181 -6.12 -1.01 20.40
N THR A 182 -7.26 -0.48 19.96
CA THR A 182 -7.37 0.96 19.62
C THR A 182 -7.65 1.82 20.85
N LEU A 183 -8.09 1.22 21.94
CA LEU A 183 -8.41 1.93 23.16
C LEU A 183 -7.13 2.21 23.98
N PRO A 184 -7.05 3.39 24.64
CA PRO A 184 -5.92 3.73 25.51
C PRO A 184 -5.91 2.90 26.81
N ALA A 185 -7.01 2.20 27.13
CA ALA A 185 -7.10 1.29 28.26
C ALA A 185 -6.38 -0.03 27.92
N THR A 186 -5.59 -0.54 28.88
CA THR A 186 -4.95 -1.86 28.76
C THR A 186 -5.29 -2.73 29.97
N GLY A 187 -5.25 -4.05 29.78
CA GLY A 187 -5.44 -5.00 30.88
C GLY A 187 -6.89 -5.09 31.38
N PRO A 188 -7.12 -5.29 32.70
CA PRO A 188 -8.45 -5.56 33.25
C PRO A 188 -9.49 -4.47 32.95
N ILE A 189 -9.07 -3.20 32.85
CA ILE A 189 -9.96 -2.08 32.54
C ILE A 189 -10.50 -2.20 31.11
N LEU A 190 -9.67 -2.64 30.16
CA LEU A 190 -10.11 -2.88 28.79
C LEU A 190 -11.08 -4.05 28.74
N ASP A 191 -10.79 -5.15 29.45
CA ASP A 191 -11.70 -6.29 29.54
C ASP A 191 -13.04 -5.88 30.16
N GLU A 192 -13.04 -5.09 31.24
CA GLU A 192 -14.25 -4.54 31.86
C GLU A 192 -15.02 -3.63 30.90
N MET A 193 -14.34 -2.75 30.15
CA MET A 193 -14.98 -1.90 29.14
C MET A 193 -15.60 -2.72 28.00
N LEU A 194 -14.92 -3.77 27.54
CA LEU A 194 -15.41 -4.65 26.48
C LEU A 194 -16.59 -5.50 26.97
N GLU A 195 -16.52 -6.05 28.17
CA GLU A 195 -17.61 -6.80 28.81
C GLU A 195 -18.82 -5.90 29.10
N ALA A 196 -18.59 -4.68 29.61
CA ALA A 196 -19.64 -3.70 29.81
C ALA A 196 -20.31 -3.33 28.49
N ALA A 197 -19.56 -3.18 27.40
CA ALA A 197 -20.12 -2.90 26.07
C ALA A 197 -20.96 -4.06 25.53
N GLU A 198 -20.54 -5.33 25.74
CA GLU A 198 -21.36 -6.50 25.39
C GLU A 198 -22.65 -6.58 26.21
N ASN A 199 -22.57 -6.24 27.50
CA ASN A 199 -23.72 -6.24 28.41
C ASN A 199 -24.67 -5.07 28.14
N PHE A 200 -24.16 -3.88 27.76
CA PHE A 200 -24.98 -2.73 27.37
C PHE A 200 -25.84 -3.03 26.15
N GLY A 201 -25.35 -3.86 25.22
CA GLY A 201 -26.13 -4.37 24.09
C GLY A 201 -27.33 -5.23 24.51
N ARG A 202 -27.30 -5.84 25.70
CA ARG A 202 -28.37 -6.73 26.17
C ARG A 202 -29.46 -6.03 26.99
N TYR A 203 -29.17 -4.88 27.60
CA TYR A 203 -30.09 -4.23 28.55
C TYR A 203 -30.76 -2.95 28.03
N GLY A 204 -30.34 -2.40 26.88
CA GLY A 204 -30.73 -1.04 26.48
C GLY A 204 -31.54 -0.88 25.21
N SER A 205 -31.80 -1.94 24.43
CA SER A 205 -32.48 -1.79 23.14
C SER A 205 -33.39 -2.97 22.89
N SER A 206 -34.68 -2.68 22.69
CA SER A 206 -35.60 -3.56 21.99
C SER A 206 -34.85 -4.19 20.81
N SER A 207 -34.91 -5.51 20.67
CA SER A 207 -34.11 -6.32 19.73
C SER A 207 -34.17 -5.87 18.26
N ASP A 208 -35.06 -4.95 17.93
CA ASP A 208 -35.30 -4.43 16.59
C ASP A 208 -34.44 -3.20 16.24
N GLU A 209 -33.95 -2.42 17.22
CA GLU A 209 -33.20 -1.17 16.96
C GLU A 209 -31.68 -1.38 16.80
N GLN A 210 -31.09 -2.35 17.50
CA GLN A 210 -29.66 -2.66 17.31
C GLN A 210 -29.39 -3.56 16.11
N LYS A 211 -30.27 -4.52 15.79
CA LYS A 211 -30.22 -5.24 14.51
C LYS A 211 -30.30 -4.26 13.34
N THR A 212 -31.16 -3.25 13.44
CA THR A 212 -31.21 -2.22 12.41
C THR A 212 -29.96 -1.34 12.35
N TYR A 213 -29.17 -1.14 13.40
CA TYR A 213 -27.91 -0.37 13.27
C TYR A 213 -26.77 -1.17 12.63
N THR A 214 -26.60 -2.46 12.96
CA THR A 214 -25.59 -3.32 12.30
C THR A 214 -26.03 -3.75 10.90
N GLU A 215 -27.30 -4.12 10.71
CA GLU A 215 -27.82 -4.44 9.37
C GLU A 215 -27.98 -3.18 8.50
N LYS A 216 -28.43 -2.03 9.02
CA LYS A 216 -28.46 -0.79 8.21
C LYS A 216 -27.09 -0.15 8.04
N SER A 217 -26.12 -0.27 8.94
CA SER A 217 -24.77 0.24 8.63
C SER A 217 -24.08 -0.63 7.57
N HIS A 218 -24.31 -1.95 7.57
CA HIS A 218 -23.80 -2.83 6.53
C HIS A 218 -24.62 -2.77 5.22
N ASN A 219 -25.94 -2.50 5.28
CA ASN A 219 -26.79 -2.37 4.10
C ASN A 219 -26.80 -0.94 3.52
N ASN A 220 -26.86 0.13 4.33
CA ASN A 220 -26.88 1.52 3.84
C ASN A 220 -25.52 1.98 3.27
N ILE A 221 -24.39 1.42 3.73
CA ILE A 221 -23.10 1.68 3.05
C ILE A 221 -23.06 0.96 1.69
N SER A 222 -23.83 -0.12 1.50
CA SER A 222 -23.94 -0.80 0.20
C SER A 222 -25.01 -0.22 -0.72
N GLU A 223 -26.03 0.45 -0.18
CA GLU A 223 -27.21 0.93 -0.93
C GLU A 223 -27.03 2.37 -1.46
N TYR A 224 -26.15 3.19 -0.86
CA TYR A 224 -25.97 4.59 -1.27
C TYR A 224 -25.01 4.85 -2.45
N VAL A 225 -24.54 3.82 -3.16
CA VAL A 225 -23.61 3.99 -4.33
C VAL A 225 -23.93 3.07 -5.52
N PHE A 226 -25.10 2.42 -5.59
CA PHE A 226 -25.41 1.53 -6.72
C PHE A 226 -26.55 2.06 -7.61
N GLU A 227 -26.25 3.14 -8.32
CA GLU A 227 -26.95 3.50 -9.55
C GLU A 227 -26.60 2.50 -10.67
N SER A 228 -27.63 1.81 -11.14
CA SER A 228 -27.76 1.03 -12.39
C SER A 228 -26.45 0.57 -13.07
N VAL A 229 -26.01 -0.64 -12.73
CA VAL A 229 -24.93 -1.35 -13.42
C VAL A 229 -25.54 -2.36 -14.40
N ASP A 230 -25.46 -2.07 -15.70
CA ASP A 230 -25.79 -3.03 -16.74
C ASP A 230 -24.74 -4.14 -16.85
N PHE A 231 -25.15 -5.25 -17.48
CA PHE A 231 -24.63 -6.63 -17.48
C PHE A 231 -23.14 -6.86 -17.87
N GLN A 232 -22.28 -5.83 -17.86
CA GLN A 232 -20.83 -5.93 -18.12
C GLN A 232 -19.90 -5.31 -17.05
N GLY A 233 -20.39 -4.70 -15.96
CA GLY A 233 -19.57 -4.42 -14.76
C GLY A 233 -18.34 -3.52 -14.92
N LYS A 234 -18.01 -3.03 -16.12
CA LYS A 234 -17.19 -1.85 -16.30
C LYS A 234 -18.10 -0.66 -16.11
N LYS A 235 -17.84 0.13 -15.07
CA LYS A 235 -18.11 1.56 -15.17
C LYS A 235 -17.34 1.98 -16.42
N THR A 236 -18.02 2.22 -17.53
CA THR A 236 -17.37 2.86 -18.68
C THR A 236 -17.08 4.26 -18.17
N GLU A 237 -15.97 4.40 -17.45
CA GLU A 237 -15.31 5.69 -17.32
C GLU A 237 -15.26 6.21 -18.75
N ASN A 238 -15.88 7.35 -18.98
CA ASN A 238 -15.89 7.98 -20.29
C ASN A 238 -14.48 8.52 -20.50
N ILE A 239 -13.54 7.60 -20.76
CA ILE A 239 -12.13 7.85 -20.95
C ILE A 239 -12.00 8.38 -22.37
N VAL A 240 -11.57 9.63 -22.49
CA VAL A 240 -11.30 10.26 -23.76
C VAL A 240 -9.80 10.48 -23.86
N LYS A 241 -9.20 10.09 -24.99
CA LYS A 241 -7.78 10.36 -25.30
C LYS A 241 -7.67 11.68 -26.04
N MET A 242 -6.91 12.63 -25.50
CA MET A 242 -6.64 13.91 -26.15
C MET A 242 -5.40 14.59 -25.57
N SER A 243 -4.82 15.56 -26.29
CA SER A 243 -3.68 16.34 -25.79
C SER A 243 -4.07 17.25 -24.62
N LEU A 244 -3.11 17.55 -23.74
CA LEU A 244 -3.34 18.36 -22.53
C LEU A 244 -3.92 19.74 -22.85
N ASN A 245 -3.46 20.39 -23.92
CA ASN A 245 -3.98 21.70 -24.34
C ASN A 245 -5.47 21.65 -24.70
N LEU A 246 -5.91 20.60 -25.40
CA LEU A 246 -7.32 20.38 -25.73
C LEU A 246 -8.12 20.00 -24.48
N ALA A 247 -7.54 19.16 -23.61
CA ALA A 247 -8.16 18.71 -22.37
C ALA A 247 -8.42 19.88 -21.42
N LEU A 248 -7.46 20.79 -21.21
CA LEU A 248 -7.62 21.98 -20.36
C LEU A 248 -8.69 22.95 -20.90
N LYS A 249 -8.90 22.98 -22.22
CA LYS A 249 -9.96 23.78 -22.85
C LYS A 249 -11.35 23.16 -22.67
N ASN A 250 -11.45 21.84 -22.81
CA ASN A 250 -12.72 21.11 -22.71
C ASN A 250 -13.14 20.81 -21.27
N PHE A 251 -12.16 20.67 -20.36
CA PHE A 251 -12.35 20.30 -18.96
C PHE A 251 -11.61 21.28 -18.04
N PRO A 252 -12.20 22.45 -17.73
CA PRO A 252 -11.53 23.49 -16.96
C PRO A 252 -11.04 23.06 -15.57
N ASN A 253 -11.72 22.11 -14.91
CA ASN A 253 -11.32 21.64 -13.58
C ASN A 253 -10.08 20.73 -13.61
N LEU A 254 -9.67 20.25 -14.79
CA LEU A 254 -8.46 19.46 -14.98
C LEU A 254 -7.22 20.24 -14.55
N GLY A 255 -7.22 21.57 -14.76
CA GLY A 255 -6.13 22.44 -14.34
C GLY A 255 -5.90 22.47 -12.83
N GLU A 256 -6.94 22.16 -12.04
CA GLU A 256 -6.91 22.16 -10.57
C GLU A 256 -6.57 20.79 -9.98
N GLN A 257 -6.41 19.75 -10.81
CA GLN A 257 -6.00 18.42 -10.37
C GLN A 257 -4.59 18.47 -9.75
N LEU A 258 -4.47 17.95 -8.53
CA LEU A 258 -3.18 17.78 -7.87
C LEU A 258 -2.41 16.62 -8.51
N ILE A 259 -1.20 16.89 -9.01
CA ILE A 259 -0.37 15.86 -9.65
C ILE A 259 0.78 15.37 -8.76
N THR A 260 1.21 16.18 -7.79
CA THR A 260 2.28 15.84 -6.83
C THR A 260 1.86 16.16 -5.39
N SER A 261 2.61 15.65 -4.41
CA SER A 261 2.28 15.84 -2.99
C SER A 261 2.87 17.12 -2.38
N ALA A 262 4.04 17.56 -2.85
CA ALA A 262 4.76 18.72 -2.31
C ALA A 262 4.20 20.04 -2.88
N PRO A 263 4.01 21.10 -2.07
CA PRO A 263 3.56 22.39 -2.55
C PRO A 263 4.65 23.13 -3.35
N LEU A 264 4.24 24.08 -4.19
CA LEU A 264 5.08 24.77 -5.16
C LEU A 264 5.49 26.17 -4.71
N LYS A 265 6.75 26.54 -4.91
CA LYS A 265 7.21 27.91 -4.74
C LYS A 265 7.27 28.61 -6.09
N LEU A 266 6.25 29.42 -6.40
CA LEU A 266 6.15 30.14 -7.67
C LEU A 266 6.81 31.53 -7.55
N LYS A 267 7.54 31.96 -8.59
CA LYS A 267 8.35 33.20 -8.60
C LYS A 267 7.58 34.48 -8.21
N TYR A 268 6.28 34.55 -8.51
CA TYR A 268 5.45 35.74 -8.30
C TYR A 268 4.50 35.62 -7.09
N PHE A 269 4.50 34.49 -6.40
CA PHE A 269 3.64 34.27 -5.23
C PHE A 269 4.53 34.15 -3.99
N SER A 270 4.23 34.95 -2.96
CA SER A 270 4.91 34.86 -1.67
C SER A 270 4.54 33.58 -0.90
N GLU A 271 3.36 33.05 -1.17
CA GLU A 271 2.83 31.84 -0.54
C GLU A 271 3.09 30.60 -1.39
N MET A 272 3.23 29.46 -0.70
CA MET A 272 3.36 28.17 -1.35
C MET A 272 2.06 27.81 -2.08
N ALA A 273 2.14 27.63 -3.39
CA ALA A 273 1.00 27.30 -4.25
C ALA A 273 0.68 25.80 -4.19
N LYS A 274 -0.59 25.46 -4.47
CA LYS A 274 -1.03 24.06 -4.57
C LYS A 274 -0.36 23.38 -5.78
N PRO A 275 0.01 22.09 -5.69
CA PRO A 275 0.66 21.36 -6.79
C PRO A 275 -0.31 20.90 -7.88
N SER A 276 -1.10 21.82 -8.41
CA SER A 276 -2.06 21.55 -9.48
C SER A 276 -1.37 21.53 -10.86
N VAL A 277 -2.00 20.88 -11.85
CA VAL A 277 -1.54 20.87 -13.25
C VAL A 277 -1.20 22.28 -13.73
N LYS A 278 -2.10 23.25 -13.49
CA LYS A 278 -1.92 24.64 -13.92
C LYS A 278 -0.72 25.31 -13.26
N ASN A 279 -0.51 25.09 -11.96
CA ASN A 279 0.61 25.70 -11.25
C ASN A 279 1.96 25.08 -11.64
N TRP A 280 2.00 23.78 -11.93
CA TRP A 280 3.19 23.14 -12.49
C TRP A 280 3.55 23.64 -13.89
N ILE A 281 2.56 23.85 -14.76
CA ILE A 281 2.78 24.47 -16.08
C ILE A 281 3.30 25.90 -15.93
N ALA A 282 2.74 26.68 -14.99
CA ALA A 282 3.20 28.04 -14.72
C ALA A 282 4.65 28.07 -14.21
N ASP A 283 5.01 27.16 -13.30
CA ASP A 283 6.39 27.01 -12.82
C ASP A 283 7.34 26.65 -13.97
N TYR A 284 6.97 25.67 -14.79
CA TYR A 284 7.70 25.23 -15.96
C TYR A 284 7.98 26.37 -16.95
N HIS A 285 6.93 27.12 -17.34
CA HIS A 285 7.08 28.27 -18.21
C HIS A 285 7.88 29.41 -17.59
N SER A 286 7.84 29.58 -16.26
CA SER A 286 8.63 30.61 -15.58
C SER A 286 10.13 30.28 -15.53
N ALA A 287 10.46 28.98 -15.54
CA ALA A 287 11.82 28.48 -15.45
C ALA A 287 12.51 28.43 -16.82
N ILE A 288 11.82 27.97 -17.87
CA ILE A 288 12.43 27.72 -19.20
C ILE A 288 11.89 28.66 -20.28
N GLY A 289 10.69 29.21 -20.10
CA GLY A 289 10.01 30.06 -21.08
C GLY A 289 8.70 29.45 -21.58
N VAL A 290 7.92 30.24 -22.31
CA VAL A 290 6.70 29.76 -23.00
C VAL A 290 7.09 29.25 -24.38
N GLY A 291 6.71 28.03 -24.74
CA GLY A 291 7.03 27.44 -26.03
C GLY A 291 7.06 25.92 -25.97
N LYS A 292 7.44 25.30 -27.10
CA LYS A 292 7.75 23.86 -27.14
C LYS A 292 9.20 23.66 -26.75
N HIS A 293 9.44 22.72 -25.85
CA HIS A 293 10.78 22.41 -25.37
C HIS A 293 11.23 21.02 -25.78
N THR A 294 12.54 20.84 -25.86
CA THR A 294 13.16 19.55 -26.15
C THR A 294 13.06 18.59 -24.96
N THR A 295 13.15 17.29 -25.23
CA THR A 295 13.22 16.25 -24.17
C THR A 295 14.34 16.52 -23.16
N MET A 296 15.47 17.11 -23.60
CA MET A 296 16.60 17.44 -22.72
C MET A 296 16.25 18.58 -21.76
N GLU A 297 15.60 19.64 -22.24
CA GLU A 297 15.17 20.78 -21.40
C GLU A 297 14.11 20.35 -20.37
N ARG A 298 13.13 19.53 -20.81
CA ARG A 298 12.15 18.90 -19.90
C ARG A 298 12.85 18.09 -18.81
N GLY A 299 13.77 17.21 -19.20
CA GLY A 299 14.56 16.41 -18.26
C GLY A 299 15.33 17.28 -17.28
N ASN A 300 16.03 18.31 -17.79
CA ASN A 300 16.79 19.24 -16.95
C ASN A 300 15.90 19.92 -15.90
N PHE A 301 14.70 20.36 -16.27
CA PHE A 301 13.74 20.94 -15.33
C PHE A 301 13.25 19.95 -14.28
N ILE A 302 12.88 18.73 -14.68
CA ILE A 302 12.37 17.70 -13.77
C ILE A 302 13.42 17.30 -12.71
N PHE A 303 14.71 17.30 -13.08
CA PHE A 303 15.78 16.88 -12.17
C PHE A 303 16.47 18.02 -11.40
N HIS A 304 16.47 19.26 -11.93
CA HIS A 304 17.28 20.34 -11.36
C HIS A 304 16.48 21.58 -10.92
N SER A 305 15.18 21.68 -11.20
CA SER A 305 14.39 22.83 -10.72
C SER A 305 14.22 22.79 -9.19
N GLU A 306 14.04 23.97 -8.58
CA GLU A 306 13.88 24.10 -7.13
C GLU A 306 12.69 23.27 -6.61
N ASN A 307 11.59 23.26 -7.35
CA ASN A 307 10.36 22.54 -7.01
C ASN A 307 10.42 21.04 -7.36
N ALA A 308 11.00 20.66 -8.51
CA ALA A 308 10.96 19.26 -8.97
C ALA A 308 12.05 18.36 -8.35
N LYS A 309 13.19 18.93 -7.92
CA LYS A 309 14.32 18.14 -7.40
C LYS A 309 13.97 17.31 -6.15
N SER A 310 13.02 17.76 -5.34
CA SER A 310 12.56 17.08 -4.12
C SER A 310 11.41 16.10 -4.35
N LEU A 311 10.91 15.98 -5.58
CA LEU A 311 9.81 15.06 -5.89
C LEU A 311 10.24 13.59 -5.79
N SER A 312 9.28 12.74 -5.41
CA SER A 312 9.43 11.29 -5.52
C SER A 312 9.54 10.85 -6.99
N SER A 313 10.05 9.65 -7.24
CA SER A 313 10.13 9.09 -8.60
C SER A 313 8.75 9.03 -9.28
N THR A 314 7.73 8.62 -8.53
CA THR A 314 6.33 8.57 -8.99
C THR A 314 5.81 9.95 -9.38
N ASP A 315 6.04 10.97 -8.55
CA ASP A 315 5.57 12.33 -8.82
C ASP A 315 6.32 12.96 -10.01
N ARG A 316 7.63 12.72 -10.14
CA ARG A 316 8.42 13.16 -11.31
C ARG A 316 7.90 12.56 -12.60
N ARG A 317 7.49 11.29 -12.59
CA ARG A 317 6.93 10.63 -13.79
C ARG A 317 5.61 11.25 -14.20
N LYS A 318 4.67 11.45 -13.26
CA LYS A 318 3.39 12.13 -13.54
C LYS A 318 3.64 13.52 -14.14
N LEU A 319 4.54 14.28 -13.54
CA LEU A 319 4.94 15.59 -14.05
C LEU A 319 5.56 15.48 -15.46
N ALA A 320 6.44 14.51 -15.70
CA ALA A 320 7.05 14.28 -17.00
C ALA A 320 6.01 13.98 -18.09
N GLU A 321 4.98 13.19 -17.78
CA GLU A 321 3.90 12.86 -18.70
C GLU A 321 3.05 14.09 -19.05
N VAL A 322 2.72 14.90 -18.05
CA VAL A 322 2.02 16.19 -18.23
C VAL A 322 2.83 17.13 -19.12
N LEU A 323 4.13 17.33 -18.82
CA LEU A 323 5.00 18.22 -19.60
C LEU A 323 5.24 17.70 -21.04
N LYS A 324 5.35 16.38 -21.21
CA LYS A 324 5.48 15.77 -22.54
C LYS A 324 4.22 15.98 -23.38
N SER A 325 3.03 15.85 -22.78
CA SER A 325 1.77 16.17 -23.45
C SER A 325 1.62 17.66 -23.79
N LEU A 326 2.15 18.54 -22.94
CA LEU A 326 2.14 19.99 -23.16
C LEU A 326 2.94 20.41 -24.41
N ASP A 327 4.16 19.89 -24.57
CA ASP A 327 5.08 20.28 -25.65
C ASP A 327 4.87 19.47 -26.95
N ASP A 328 4.71 18.15 -26.82
CA ASP A 328 4.71 17.20 -27.94
C ASP A 328 3.29 16.84 -28.41
N ASP A 329 2.25 17.45 -27.83
CA ASP A 329 0.84 17.16 -28.09
C ASP A 329 0.47 15.67 -27.88
N MET A 330 1.22 14.95 -27.03
CA MET A 330 0.96 13.56 -26.68
C MET A 330 -0.43 13.39 -26.05
N GLU A 331 -1.19 12.40 -26.49
CA GLU A 331 -2.54 12.13 -25.97
C GLU A 331 -2.48 11.55 -24.55
N LEU A 332 -3.29 12.11 -23.65
CA LEU A 332 -3.49 11.62 -22.28
C LEU A 332 -4.88 10.99 -22.14
N GLU A 333 -4.99 9.99 -21.28
CA GLU A 333 -6.27 9.39 -20.90
C GLU A 333 -6.96 10.29 -19.86
N ILE A 334 -8.09 10.89 -20.24
CA ILE A 334 -8.86 11.81 -19.39
C ILE A 334 -10.18 11.15 -19.02
N ASP A 335 -10.47 11.04 -17.72
CA ASP A 335 -11.81 10.77 -17.23
C ASP A 335 -12.68 12.02 -17.45
N SER A 336 -13.54 11.97 -18.47
CA SER A 336 -14.41 13.12 -18.79
C SER A 336 -15.48 13.39 -17.73
N ALA A 337 -15.85 12.39 -16.92
CA ALA A 337 -16.82 12.57 -15.85
C ALA A 337 -16.17 13.25 -14.64
N GLY A 338 -15.01 12.75 -14.20
CA GLY A 338 -14.24 13.29 -13.09
C GLY A 338 -13.39 14.52 -13.43
N GLN A 339 -13.19 14.81 -14.72
CA GLN A 339 -12.27 15.83 -15.24
C GLN A 339 -10.84 15.66 -14.69
N LYS A 340 -10.31 14.44 -14.77
CA LYS A 340 -8.99 14.07 -14.23
C LYS A 340 -8.17 13.30 -15.26
N ILE A 341 -6.87 13.57 -15.28
CA ILE A 341 -5.85 12.76 -15.96
C ILE A 341 -5.73 11.44 -15.21
N ILE A 342 -5.85 10.33 -15.93
CA ILE A 342 -5.61 8.98 -15.43
C ILE A 342 -4.15 8.62 -15.74
N PHE A 343 -3.33 8.48 -14.69
CA PHE A 343 -1.94 8.04 -14.84
C PHE A 343 -1.89 6.51 -14.79
N SER A 344 -1.43 5.89 -15.87
CA SER A 344 -1.41 4.41 -15.97
C SER A 344 -0.30 3.79 -15.11
N VAL A 345 -0.68 2.89 -14.19
CA VAL A 345 0.27 2.15 -13.33
C VAL A 345 1.16 1.19 -14.16
N ALA A 346 0.71 0.81 -15.36
CA ALA A 346 1.46 -0.09 -16.24
C ALA A 346 2.76 0.53 -16.77
N GLN A 347 2.78 1.84 -17.05
CA GLN A 347 3.99 2.55 -17.47
C GLN A 347 5.04 2.64 -16.35
N GLU A 348 4.66 2.38 -15.10
CA GLU A 348 5.58 2.50 -13.97
C GLU A 348 6.72 1.48 -14.05
N ARG A 349 6.43 0.27 -14.54
CA ARG A 349 7.41 -0.82 -14.61
C ARG A 349 8.39 -0.69 -15.78
N GLU A 350 8.04 0.02 -16.85
CA GLU A 350 8.89 0.12 -18.02
C GLU A 350 10.08 1.09 -17.80
N MET A 351 9.85 2.22 -17.11
CA MET A 351 10.93 3.19 -16.86
C MET A 351 11.93 2.73 -15.80
N ASP A 352 11.48 2.03 -14.75
CA ASP A 352 12.37 1.47 -13.74
C ASP A 352 13.32 0.42 -14.35
N ASN A 353 12.82 -0.32 -15.36
CA ASN A 353 13.62 -1.28 -16.12
C ASN A 353 14.65 -0.62 -17.07
N ILE A 354 14.38 0.58 -17.59
CA ILE A 354 15.32 1.32 -18.43
C ILE A 354 16.47 1.90 -17.58
N SER A 355 16.17 2.38 -16.37
CA SER A 355 17.22 2.90 -15.47
C SER A 355 18.12 1.80 -14.91
N ALA A 356 17.60 0.57 -14.73
CA ALA A 356 18.40 -0.58 -14.30
C ALA A 356 19.35 -1.10 -15.39
N LYS A 357 19.02 -0.93 -16.68
CA LYS A 357 19.82 -1.43 -17.81
C LYS A 357 20.97 -0.51 -18.23
N ASN A 358 20.93 0.77 -17.88
CA ASN A 358 21.90 1.77 -18.36
C ASN A 358 22.96 2.20 -17.34
N ASN A 359 23.05 1.54 -16.18
CA ASN A 359 24.21 1.71 -15.31
C ASN A 359 25.35 0.80 -15.84
N PRO A 360 26.41 1.34 -16.46
CA PRO A 360 27.59 0.55 -16.75
C PRO A 360 28.12 0.02 -15.42
N VAL A 361 28.24 -1.30 -15.33
CA VAL A 361 28.93 -1.98 -14.24
C VAL A 361 30.36 -1.47 -14.25
N ILE A 362 30.65 -0.44 -13.44
CA ILE A 362 32.01 -0.09 -13.08
C ILE A 362 32.46 -1.22 -12.16
N GLU A 363 33.12 -2.22 -12.74
CA GLU A 363 33.88 -3.24 -12.01
C GLU A 363 34.91 -2.52 -11.13
N ARG A 364 34.54 -2.24 -9.88
CA ARG A 364 35.48 -1.84 -8.86
C ARG A 364 36.26 -3.09 -8.48
N GLY A 365 37.49 -3.18 -8.98
CA GLY A 365 38.47 -4.14 -8.53
C GLY A 365 38.70 -3.99 -7.02
N ASP A 366 38.34 -5.03 -6.28
CA ASP A 366 38.67 -5.20 -4.86
C ASP A 366 40.17 -5.41 -4.71
N ASN A 367 40.88 -4.36 -4.32
CA ASN A 367 42.19 -4.45 -3.69
C ASN A 367 42.22 -3.44 -2.54
N SER A 368 41.84 -3.87 -1.34
CA SER A 368 42.16 -3.14 -0.12
C SER A 368 42.65 -4.09 0.98
N PRO A 369 43.88 -3.92 1.49
CA PRO A 369 44.45 -4.78 2.50
C PRO A 369 43.99 -4.36 3.92
N ASN A 370 43.37 -5.32 4.58
CA ASN A 370 43.40 -5.63 6.01
C ASN A 370 44.28 -4.71 6.90
N LYS A 371 43.63 -3.86 7.71
CA LYS A 371 44.17 -3.30 8.96
C LYS A 371 43.07 -3.15 10.00
N ASN A 372 42.77 -4.21 10.75
CA ASN A 372 42.05 -4.10 12.02
C ASN A 372 43.02 -3.64 13.11
N LYS A 373 42.95 -2.35 13.44
CA LYS A 373 43.52 -1.76 14.66
C LYS A 373 42.49 -1.95 15.78
N ILE A 374 42.96 -2.57 16.85
CA ILE A 374 42.32 -2.71 18.16
C ILE A 374 41.91 -1.31 18.66
N PHE A 375 40.62 -1.12 18.91
CA PHE A 375 40.08 0.05 19.61
C PHE A 375 39.46 -0.46 20.91
N GLU A 376 40.13 -0.19 22.02
CA GLU A 376 39.61 -0.44 23.37
C GLU A 376 38.59 0.65 23.72
N GLU A 377 37.36 0.26 24.02
CA GLU A 377 36.37 1.15 24.64
C GLU A 377 36.41 1.06 26.18
N PRO A 378 36.23 2.20 26.87
CA PRO A 378 36.34 2.28 28.32
C PRO A 378 35.08 1.73 29.01
N LYS A 379 35.31 0.84 29.97
CA LYS A 379 34.30 0.30 30.89
C LYS A 379 33.65 1.45 31.69
N LYS A 380 32.35 1.68 31.48
CA LYS A 380 31.50 2.38 32.44
C LYS A 380 30.86 1.38 33.38
N THR A 381 31.22 1.52 34.65
CA THR A 381 30.61 0.89 35.81
C THR A 381 29.18 1.41 36.00
N LEU A 382 28.20 0.50 36.03
CA LEU A 382 26.90 0.78 36.62
C LEU A 382 26.54 -0.38 37.56
N PHE A 383 26.51 -0.03 38.83
CA PHE A 383 25.93 -0.76 39.94
C PHE A 383 24.45 -1.07 39.64
N TYR A 384 24.06 -2.34 39.76
CA TYR A 384 22.71 -2.70 40.15
C TYR A 384 22.79 -3.87 41.13
N SER A 385 22.25 -3.65 42.33
CA SER A 385 22.08 -4.63 43.39
C SER A 385 21.05 -5.68 42.96
N GLN A 386 21.44 -6.95 42.96
CA GLN A 386 20.51 -8.07 42.89
C GLN A 386 20.07 -8.45 44.30
N GLU A 387 18.77 -8.35 44.56
CA GLU A 387 18.12 -8.99 45.68
C GLU A 387 18.11 -10.51 45.48
N LYS A 388 18.57 -11.22 46.51
CA LYS A 388 18.55 -12.68 46.62
C LYS A 388 17.12 -13.16 46.89
N TYR A 389 16.61 -14.03 46.02
CA TYR A 389 15.56 -14.97 46.38
C TYR A 389 16.15 -16.38 46.40
N GLU A 390 16.13 -17.01 47.58
CA GLU A 390 16.46 -18.41 47.78
C GLU A 390 15.23 -19.26 47.48
N ILE A 391 15.38 -20.26 46.60
CA ILE A 391 14.38 -21.32 46.37
C ILE A 391 14.98 -22.65 46.88
N PRO A 392 14.19 -23.53 47.54
CA PRO A 392 14.70 -24.71 48.23
C PRO A 392 15.12 -25.83 47.26
N LYS A 393 16.19 -26.53 47.61
CA LYS A 393 16.68 -27.73 46.92
C LYS A 393 15.77 -28.91 47.20
N SER A 394 15.17 -29.51 46.16
CA SER A 394 14.60 -30.85 46.22
C SER A 394 15.49 -31.83 45.45
N ASN A 395 15.93 -32.88 46.14
CA ASN A 395 16.68 -34.03 45.64
C ASN A 395 15.92 -34.75 44.52
N ILE A 396 16.57 -34.97 43.38
CA ILE A 396 16.22 -36.04 42.44
C ILE A 396 17.50 -36.73 41.98
N GLU A 397 17.52 -38.04 42.18
CA GLU A 397 18.60 -38.98 41.86
C GLU A 397 18.79 -39.13 40.34
N LYS A 398 20.05 -39.31 39.93
CA LYS A 398 20.47 -39.54 38.55
C LYS A 398 20.32 -41.02 38.18
N PRO A 399 20.03 -41.35 36.91
CA PRO A 399 20.59 -42.54 36.27
C PRO A 399 21.77 -42.19 35.37
N ILE A 400 22.79 -43.03 35.46
CA ILE A 400 24.04 -43.03 34.69
C ILE A 400 23.73 -43.57 33.29
N VAL A 401 24.03 -42.80 32.24
CA VAL A 401 24.19 -43.30 30.87
C VAL A 401 25.48 -42.71 30.30
N SER A 402 26.42 -43.59 29.98
CA SER A 402 27.71 -43.29 29.35
C SER A 402 27.51 -42.84 27.91
N SER A 403 27.85 -41.58 27.62
CA SER A 403 28.02 -41.10 26.25
C SER A 403 29.51 -41.06 25.90
N ILE A 404 29.88 -41.86 24.91
CA ILE A 404 31.17 -41.82 24.22
C ILE A 404 31.15 -40.55 23.37
N GLY A 405 31.98 -39.57 23.75
CA GLY A 405 32.08 -38.28 23.07
C GLY A 405 32.71 -38.41 21.67
N TRP A 406 31.98 -37.97 20.67
CA TRP A 406 32.47 -37.75 19.30
C TRP A 406 33.30 -36.45 19.28
N ASN A 407 34.57 -36.53 18.88
CA ASN A 407 35.50 -35.39 18.81
C ASN A 407 35.75 -34.97 17.34
N PRO A 408 35.18 -33.85 16.86
CA PRO A 408 35.27 -33.41 15.47
C PRO A 408 36.70 -33.04 15.01
N ALA A 409 37.63 -32.80 15.94
CA ALA A 409 38.98 -32.35 15.60
C ALA A 409 39.87 -33.46 15.00
N GLN A 410 39.54 -34.75 15.22
CA GLN A 410 40.32 -35.87 14.67
C GLN A 410 39.89 -36.25 13.23
N SER A 411 38.65 -35.93 12.83
CA SER A 411 38.12 -36.27 11.50
C SER A 411 38.69 -35.38 10.39
N VAL A 412 39.05 -34.12 10.71
CA VAL A 412 39.63 -33.18 9.74
C VAL A 412 41.11 -33.50 9.48
N LYS A 413 41.84 -33.96 10.51
CA LYS A 413 43.27 -34.29 10.38
C LYS A 413 43.54 -35.54 9.54
N LYS A 414 42.58 -36.47 9.48
CA LYS A 414 42.67 -37.68 8.65
C LYS A 414 42.39 -37.40 7.17
N ARG A 415 41.50 -36.44 6.87
CA ARG A 415 41.15 -36.09 5.48
C ARG A 415 42.24 -35.26 4.78
N MET A 416 43.04 -34.50 5.54
CA MET A 416 44.16 -33.73 4.96
C MET A 416 45.42 -34.57 4.66
N LEU A 417 45.53 -35.81 5.14
CA LEU A 417 46.69 -36.67 4.86
C LEU A 417 46.51 -37.61 3.64
N GLU A 418 45.28 -37.76 3.14
CA GLU A 418 44.96 -38.73 2.06
C GLU A 418 44.85 -38.09 0.67
N GLU A 419 44.92 -36.76 0.53
CA GLU A 419 44.67 -36.06 -0.76
C GLU A 419 45.92 -35.53 -1.49
N SER A 420 47.15 -35.86 -1.08
CA SER A 420 48.36 -35.46 -1.80
C SER A 420 48.97 -36.60 -2.62
N GLY A 421 48.44 -36.82 -3.83
CA GLY A 421 49.10 -37.57 -4.90
C GLY A 421 49.97 -36.65 -5.78
N PRO A 422 51.10 -37.11 -6.35
CA PRO A 422 52.08 -36.24 -6.98
C PRO A 422 51.72 -35.96 -8.46
N VAL A 423 51.64 -34.69 -8.83
CA VAL A 423 51.68 -34.25 -10.22
C VAL A 423 52.91 -33.36 -10.42
N ALA A 424 53.82 -33.84 -11.26
CA ALA A 424 55.02 -33.16 -11.69
C ALA A 424 54.69 -32.05 -12.69
N ILE A 425 55.14 -30.82 -12.43
CA ILE A 425 55.20 -29.75 -13.45
C ILE A 425 56.54 -29.02 -13.35
N LYS A 426 57.10 -28.79 -14.54
CA LYS A 426 58.40 -28.25 -14.91
C LYS A 426 58.56 -26.76 -14.57
N ALA A 427 59.79 -26.37 -14.28
CA ALA A 427 60.27 -24.98 -14.25
C ALA A 427 60.30 -24.34 -15.66
N PRO A 428 60.12 -23.01 -15.74
CA PRO A 428 61.21 -22.13 -16.23
C PRO A 428 61.30 -20.80 -15.46
N THR A 429 62.48 -20.36 -15.03
CA THR A 429 63.46 -19.51 -15.74
C THR A 429 63.34 -18.03 -15.37
N THR A 430 64.42 -17.60 -14.72
CA THR A 430 64.87 -16.27 -14.31
C THR A 430 64.91 -15.26 -15.47
N VAL A 431 64.40 -14.04 -15.26
CA VAL A 431 64.82 -12.85 -16.02
C VAL A 431 64.95 -11.63 -15.09
N GLU A 432 65.94 -10.83 -15.46
CA GLU A 432 66.67 -9.76 -14.80
C GLU A 432 65.91 -8.50 -14.36
N GLU A 433 66.54 -7.93 -13.34
CA GLU A 433 66.44 -6.64 -12.68
C GLU A 433 66.88 -5.46 -13.57
N LYS A 434 66.07 -4.39 -13.64
CA LYS A 434 66.51 -3.04 -14.03
C LYS A 434 65.83 -1.94 -13.20
N SER A 435 66.61 -0.88 -13.02
CA SER A 435 66.62 0.19 -12.03
C SER A 435 65.55 1.29 -12.18
N PRO A 436 65.41 2.19 -11.17
CA PRO A 436 64.34 3.19 -11.11
C PRO A 436 64.77 4.55 -11.69
N GLN A 437 63.92 5.15 -12.53
CA GLN A 437 64.06 6.54 -12.98
C GLN A 437 62.84 7.39 -12.65
N GLU A 438 63.13 8.40 -11.83
CA GLU A 438 62.81 9.82 -11.97
C GLU A 438 61.37 10.37 -11.96
N ILE A 439 61.24 11.36 -11.06
CA ILE A 439 60.10 12.19 -10.69
C ILE A 439 59.72 13.12 -11.85
N GLY A 440 58.53 12.91 -12.42
CA GLY A 440 57.94 13.76 -13.45
C GLY A 440 56.92 14.77 -12.90
N ARG A 441 57.23 16.06 -13.08
CA ARG A 441 56.36 17.23 -12.86
C ARG A 441 55.06 17.14 -13.67
N VAL A 442 53.92 17.30 -13.01
CA VAL A 442 52.62 17.56 -13.65
C VAL A 442 52.54 19.05 -14.03
N ARG A 443 52.42 19.36 -15.33
CA ARG A 443 52.03 20.69 -15.84
C ARG A 443 50.60 20.61 -16.37
N PHE A 444 49.72 21.42 -15.78
CA PHE A 444 48.39 21.70 -16.32
C PHE A 444 48.53 22.68 -17.49
N SER A 445 48.02 22.31 -18.67
CA SER A 445 47.84 23.26 -19.78
C SER A 445 46.41 23.18 -20.28
N SER A 446 45.73 24.32 -20.18
CA SER A 446 44.51 24.71 -20.86
C SER A 446 44.67 26.22 -21.10
N PRO A 447 44.24 26.76 -22.27
CA PRO A 447 42.81 26.92 -22.53
C PRO A 447 42.38 26.58 -23.97
N GLN A 448 41.23 25.94 -24.06
CA GLN A 448 40.52 25.63 -25.30
C GLN A 448 39.62 26.82 -25.66
N GLN A 449 39.90 27.50 -26.78
CA GLN A 449 39.05 28.56 -27.33
C GLN A 449 37.89 27.96 -28.15
N LEU A 450 36.68 28.52 -27.97
CA LEU A 450 35.45 28.07 -28.65
C LEU A 450 35.28 28.75 -30.03
N PRO A 451 34.76 28.02 -31.05
CA PRO A 451 34.57 28.50 -32.41
C PRO A 451 33.23 29.25 -32.61
N ALA A 452 33.01 30.34 -31.87
CA ALA A 452 31.81 31.19 -32.03
C ALA A 452 32.08 32.57 -32.67
N GLU A 453 33.32 32.87 -33.09
CA GLU A 453 33.70 34.17 -33.65
C GLU A 453 34.14 34.11 -35.12
N LYS A 454 33.39 33.40 -35.97
CA LYS A 454 33.52 33.58 -37.42
C LYS A 454 32.18 33.83 -38.10
N GLU A 455 32.11 35.07 -38.59
CA GLU A 455 31.49 35.47 -39.86
C GLU A 455 29.97 35.74 -39.86
N SER A 456 29.65 36.94 -39.37
CA SER A 456 28.68 37.83 -40.01
C SER A 456 29.32 38.50 -41.23
N ILE A 457 28.74 38.37 -42.43
CA ILE A 457 28.72 39.35 -43.54
C ILE A 457 27.80 38.83 -44.66
N ALA A 458 27.09 39.79 -45.29
CA ALA A 458 26.37 39.74 -46.57
C ALA A 458 24.85 39.46 -46.51
N THR A 459 24.12 40.56 -46.30
CA THR A 459 22.74 40.77 -46.76
C THR A 459 22.76 41.37 -48.19
N GLU A 460 21.65 41.16 -48.91
CA GLU A 460 21.19 41.80 -50.16
C GLU A 460 21.65 41.24 -51.52
N LYS A 461 20.71 40.59 -52.24
CA LYS A 461 19.96 41.19 -53.37
C LYS A 461 19.04 40.18 -54.07
N ASN A 462 17.82 40.66 -54.38
CA ASN A 462 16.98 40.38 -55.55
C ASN A 462 16.50 38.92 -55.78
N GLU A 463 15.34 38.59 -56.36
CA GLU A 463 14.40 39.34 -57.18
C GLU A 463 13.06 38.57 -57.31
N ILE A 464 12.04 39.33 -57.68
CA ILE A 464 10.66 38.96 -58.00
C ILE A 464 10.60 38.14 -59.29
N LYS A 465 9.84 37.04 -59.32
CA LYS A 465 9.12 36.59 -60.54
C LYS A 465 7.72 36.09 -60.22
N LYS A 466 6.75 36.88 -60.69
CA LYS A 466 5.34 36.53 -60.89
C LYS A 466 5.18 35.62 -62.11
N SER A 467 3.99 35.01 -62.18
CA SER A 467 3.11 34.77 -63.35
C SER A 467 2.75 33.28 -63.59
N PRO A 468 1.69 32.95 -64.37
CA PRO A 468 0.28 32.99 -63.92
C PRO A 468 -0.59 31.81 -64.41
N ASP A 469 -1.87 31.81 -63.98
CA ASP A 469 -3.12 31.33 -64.61
C ASP A 469 -3.28 29.89 -65.16
N VAL A 470 -4.46 29.30 -64.88
CA VAL A 470 -5.51 28.87 -65.86
C VAL A 470 -6.28 27.58 -65.46
N ILE A 471 -7.57 27.76 -65.07
CA ILE A 471 -8.84 27.06 -65.43
C ILE A 471 -8.93 25.50 -65.19
N LYS A 472 -9.90 24.90 -64.45
CA LYS A 472 -11.38 24.74 -64.65
C LYS A 472 -12.00 24.19 -63.34
N LYS A 473 -13.11 24.72 -62.78
CA LYS A 473 -14.55 24.66 -63.13
C LYS A 473 -15.19 23.25 -63.07
N GLU A 474 -16.05 23.05 -62.06
CA GLU A 474 -17.33 22.28 -62.02
C GLU A 474 -17.94 22.56 -60.61
N GLU A 475 -19.02 23.36 -60.48
CA GLU A 475 -20.44 22.96 -60.31
C GLU A 475 -20.63 21.84 -59.26
N ASP A 476 -21.35 21.98 -58.15
CA ASP A 476 -22.76 22.37 -58.06
C ASP A 476 -23.23 22.66 -56.60
N LYS A 477 -24.16 23.62 -56.47
CA LYS A 477 -25.34 23.74 -55.56
C LYS A 477 -25.24 23.79 -54.01
N ASN A 478 -25.70 24.96 -53.53
CA ASN A 478 -26.71 25.22 -52.49
C ASN A 478 -26.54 24.64 -51.07
N ILE A 479 -26.47 25.52 -50.07
CA ILE A 479 -27.55 25.77 -49.09
C ILE A 479 -27.23 27.04 -48.27
N SER A 480 -28.25 27.90 -48.20
CA SER A 480 -28.39 29.10 -47.36
C SER A 480 -28.38 28.76 -45.86
N GLN A 481 -27.75 29.60 -45.03
CA GLN A 481 -28.38 30.21 -43.83
C GLN A 481 -27.40 31.05 -42.97
N ASN A 482 -27.84 32.29 -42.72
CA ASN A 482 -27.76 33.07 -41.48
C ASN A 482 -26.45 33.11 -40.66
N ARG A 483 -25.78 34.27 -40.68
CA ARG A 483 -24.93 34.75 -39.57
C ARG A 483 -25.42 36.11 -39.08
N PRO A 484 -25.83 36.26 -37.80
CA PRO A 484 -26.04 37.57 -37.21
C PRO A 484 -24.71 38.18 -36.76
N HIS A 485 -24.57 39.49 -36.99
CA HIS A 485 -23.49 40.32 -36.47
C HIS A 485 -23.51 40.34 -34.92
N ILE A 486 -22.42 39.93 -34.29
CA ILE A 486 -22.22 40.09 -32.84
C ILE A 486 -21.53 41.43 -32.60
N SER A 487 -22.30 42.40 -32.13
CA SER A 487 -21.82 43.65 -31.54
C SER A 487 -21.18 43.37 -30.17
N LYS A 488 -19.99 43.93 -29.92
CA LYS A 488 -19.26 43.82 -28.65
C LYS A 488 -20.03 44.52 -27.51
N PRO A 489 -20.25 43.89 -26.35
CA PRO A 489 -20.82 44.59 -25.19
C PRO A 489 -19.74 45.41 -24.47
N VAL A 490 -20.08 46.67 -24.19
CA VAL A 490 -19.35 47.58 -23.29
C VAL A 490 -19.83 47.29 -21.86
N TYR A 491 -18.96 46.77 -21.00
CA TYR A 491 -19.29 46.55 -19.59
C TYR A 491 -19.10 47.85 -18.80
N LYS A 492 -20.20 48.36 -18.22
CA LYS A 492 -20.17 49.35 -17.13
C LYS A 492 -20.07 48.60 -15.80
N ILE A 493 -19.04 48.91 -15.03
CA ILE A 493 -18.85 48.41 -13.67
C ILE A 493 -19.57 49.37 -12.71
N SER A 494 -20.57 48.88 -11.99
CA SER A 494 -21.15 49.57 -10.83
C SER A 494 -20.61 48.91 -9.55
N PRO A 495 -20.24 49.70 -8.51
CA PRO A 495 -19.71 49.14 -7.27
C PRO A 495 -20.82 48.48 -6.44
N MET A 496 -20.62 47.22 -6.04
CA MET A 496 -21.48 46.52 -5.09
C MET A 496 -21.17 47.00 -3.66
N GLY A 497 -22.18 47.57 -3.01
CA GLY A 497 -22.17 47.85 -1.58
C GLY A 497 -22.42 46.57 -0.78
N PHE A 498 -21.58 46.34 0.25
CA PHE A 498 -21.78 45.31 1.26
C PHE A 498 -22.95 45.69 2.18
N SER A 499 -23.97 44.83 2.26
CA SER A 499 -25.04 44.90 3.25
C SER A 499 -24.94 43.67 4.14
N SER A 500 -24.41 43.82 5.34
CA SER A 500 -24.42 42.83 6.41
C SER A 500 -25.80 42.80 7.07
N LYS A 501 -26.59 41.73 6.84
CA LYS A 501 -27.70 41.37 7.71
C LYS A 501 -27.35 40.09 8.46
N SER A 502 -27.20 40.24 9.76
CA SER A 502 -27.05 39.17 10.75
C SER A 502 -28.44 38.72 11.19
N ASP A 503 -28.88 37.55 10.75
CA ASP A 503 -30.05 36.89 11.29
C ASP A 503 -29.63 36.01 12.48
N SER A 504 -29.87 36.52 13.68
CA SER A 504 -29.76 35.78 14.94
C SER A 504 -31.01 34.89 15.12
N LEU A 505 -30.85 33.58 14.96
CA LEU A 505 -31.86 32.60 15.28
C LEU A 505 -31.81 32.25 16.77
N ASP A 506 -32.83 32.74 17.47
CA ASP A 506 -33.14 32.55 18.88
C ASP A 506 -33.69 31.12 19.12
N PHE A 507 -32.94 30.30 19.86
CA PHE A 507 -33.36 28.95 20.28
C PHE A 507 -33.55 28.91 21.81
N GLY A 508 -34.58 29.60 22.29
CA GLY A 508 -35.11 29.44 23.64
C GLY A 508 -36.33 28.50 23.65
N LYS A 509 -36.13 27.20 23.90
CA LYS A 509 -37.21 26.32 24.37
C LYS A 509 -36.79 25.52 25.60
N GLN A 510 -37.40 25.90 26.72
CA GLN A 510 -37.34 25.26 28.02
C GLN A 510 -38.01 23.88 27.98
N TYR A 511 -37.28 22.83 28.37
CA TYR A 511 -37.87 21.53 28.71
C TYR A 511 -38.15 21.49 30.22
N LYS A 512 -39.44 21.50 30.59
CA LYS A 512 -39.91 21.15 31.94
C LYS A 512 -39.95 19.63 32.07
N PHE A 513 -39.13 19.06 32.95
CA PHE A 513 -39.28 17.68 33.41
C PHE A 513 -40.43 17.60 34.43
N GLN A 514 -41.47 16.85 34.09
CA GLN A 514 -42.47 16.38 35.05
C GLN A 514 -41.92 15.14 35.76
N THR A 515 -41.67 15.26 37.06
CA THR A 515 -41.36 14.13 37.94
C THR A 515 -42.66 13.40 38.30
N GLY A 516 -42.87 12.23 37.69
CA GLY A 516 -43.89 11.29 38.12
C GLY A 516 -43.46 10.60 39.41
N LYS A 517 -44.32 10.69 40.43
CA LYS A 517 -44.23 9.92 41.67
C LYS A 517 -44.57 8.46 41.38
N SER A 518 -43.72 7.54 41.81
CA SER A 518 -44.10 6.16 42.10
C SER A 518 -43.64 5.84 43.51
N ASP A 519 -44.61 5.74 44.40
CA ASP A 519 -44.46 5.12 45.71
C ASP A 519 -44.17 3.63 45.49
N ASP A 520 -43.07 3.12 46.05
CA ASP A 520 -43.08 1.82 46.71
C ASP A 520 -41.84 1.68 47.61
N SER A 521 -42.16 1.44 48.88
CA SER A 521 -41.29 1.24 50.02
C SER A 521 -40.70 -0.17 50.07
N ILE A 522 -39.39 -0.30 50.38
CA ILE A 522 -38.74 -1.38 51.19
C ILE A 522 -37.35 -0.81 51.56
N SER A 523 -37.18 -0.31 52.79
CA SER A 523 -36.55 -0.96 53.95
C SER A 523 -35.06 -1.34 53.82
N SER A 524 -34.27 -0.60 54.61
CA SER A 524 -33.09 -0.99 55.41
C SER A 524 -31.77 -1.43 54.73
N GLY A 525 -30.71 -0.64 54.95
CA GLY A 525 -29.32 -1.07 54.79
C GLY A 525 -28.26 0.02 54.88
N ASN A 526 -27.95 0.47 56.11
CA ASN A 526 -26.75 1.17 56.61
C ASN A 526 -25.79 1.88 55.61
N ILE A 527 -25.77 3.21 55.64
CA ILE A 527 -24.64 4.05 55.17
C ILE A 527 -23.98 4.70 56.39
N VAL A 528 -22.67 4.50 56.51
CA VAL A 528 -21.78 5.12 57.49
C VAL A 528 -21.41 6.52 56.99
N ASP A 529 -21.68 7.54 57.80
CA ASP A 529 -21.32 8.94 57.53
C ASP A 529 -19.87 9.20 57.97
N LEU A 530 -18.98 9.49 57.01
CA LEU A 530 -17.60 9.91 57.26
C LEU A 530 -17.49 11.43 57.02
N ARG A 531 -17.90 12.19 58.04
CA ARG A 531 -17.44 13.56 58.27
C ARG A 531 -17.09 13.75 59.74
N LYS A 532 -15.82 13.53 60.04
CA LYS A 532 -15.05 14.28 61.06
C LYS A 532 -13.61 14.40 60.58
#